data_AF-A0A1J9PL92-F1
#
_entry.id   AF-A0A1J9PL92-F1
#
_cell.length_a   1.000
_cell.length_b   1.000
_cell.length_c   1.000
_cell.angle_alpha   90.00
_cell.angle_beta   90.00
_cell.angle_gamma   90.00
#
_symmetry.space_group_name_H-M   'P 1'
#
loop_
_entity.id
_entity.type
_entity.pdbx_description
1 polymer ?
#
loop_
_entity_poly.entity_id
_entity_poly.type
_entity_poly.pdbx_seq_one_letter_code
_entity_poly.pdbx_strand_id
1 'polypeptide(L)'
;MGVFSSYCAICSGPATECSIGSTVPEALEWRRKRVARKRTLMLETGQYPSRYSGTDIWGNADLEDEYEEQKGGWTKSDEDCSYDPDLVSEESLEWLLTVHCLGRVEEGFISGPGTEIDRMLRICVDIGDDPNQPQDRTTYFTYIGGDYPAFPFHWECFSVLMWALGHDESNNIDRTVLYEVMKDIAPTYSLDVDYGNIGGPEQDWISMSGEEYVVTNPIDDMGDLIRELTTRDAFKHSNNNSNIQNHVINDPFDKIPFDILYNITSYLPGNSILALSIASWSVTNATRYGGIWKQLFAREMEWLWELQELFDADDEDSPLPPDLSLKRLYIYLDKKTTPTYAMDAGFLCLANRRRIWRPCQQLAELYFEKLRQNSASNAAEVKE
;
A
#
# COMPACT_ATOMS: atom_id res chain seq x y z
N MET A 1 -28.73 3.32 16.08
CA MET A 1 -27.29 3.15 15.79
C MET A 1 -27.06 3.67 14.39
N GLY A 2 -25.99 4.44 14.17
CA GLY A 2 -25.63 4.89 12.83
C GLY A 2 -25.35 3.71 11.92
N VAL A 3 -25.56 3.90 10.62
CA VAL A 3 -25.27 2.95 9.55
C VAL A 3 -23.79 3.15 9.21
N PHE A 4 -22.94 2.13 9.35
CA PHE A 4 -21.49 2.21 9.12
C PHE A 4 -21.06 1.12 8.15
N SER A 5 -20.27 1.52 7.15
CA SER A 5 -19.65 0.59 6.21
C SER A 5 -18.59 -0.28 6.89
N SER A 6 -18.43 -1.52 6.44
CA SER A 6 -17.33 -2.41 6.81
C SER A 6 -16.11 -2.11 5.93
N TYR A 7 -14.96 -1.88 6.55
CA TYR A 7 -13.69 -1.67 5.84
C TYR A 7 -12.79 -2.88 6.00
N CYS A 8 -11.92 -3.12 5.01
CA CYS A 8 -10.90 -4.15 5.10
C CYS A 8 -9.89 -3.83 6.22
N ALA A 9 -9.64 -4.79 7.11
CA ALA A 9 -8.71 -4.66 8.23
C ALA A 9 -7.25 -4.45 7.80
N ILE A 10 -6.91 -4.80 6.56
CA ILE A 10 -5.53 -4.74 6.05
C ILE A 10 -5.28 -3.46 5.24
N CYS A 11 -6.23 -3.02 4.42
CA CYS A 11 -6.04 -1.87 3.53
C CYS A 11 -6.94 -0.67 3.87
N SER A 12 -7.87 -0.79 4.82
CA SER A 12 -8.92 0.19 5.11
C SER A 12 -9.81 0.53 3.89
N GLY A 13 -9.78 -0.28 2.84
CA GLY A 13 -10.60 -0.13 1.63
C GLY A 13 -12.04 -0.60 1.83
N PRO A 14 -12.95 -0.25 0.90
CA PRO A 14 -14.37 -0.55 1.02
C PRO A 14 -14.68 -2.02 0.78
N ALA A 15 -15.78 -2.50 1.37
CA ALA A 15 -16.41 -3.77 1.05
C ALA A 15 -17.67 -3.59 0.15
N THR A 16 -17.76 -2.45 -0.55
CA THR A 16 -18.94 -2.00 -1.30
C THR A 16 -18.53 -1.34 -2.61
N GLU A 17 -19.53 -1.06 -3.45
CA GLU A 17 -19.35 -0.36 -4.72
C GLU A 17 -18.72 1.02 -4.52
N CYS A 18 -17.73 1.31 -5.37
CA CYS A 18 -17.15 2.63 -5.51
C CYS A 18 -17.87 3.40 -6.62
N SER A 19 -18.01 4.71 -6.44
CA SER A 19 -18.58 5.58 -7.46
C SER A 19 -17.54 5.85 -8.55
N ILE A 20 -17.89 5.53 -9.80
CA ILE A 20 -17.12 5.90 -10.99
C ILE A 20 -17.84 7.06 -11.68
N GLY A 21 -17.09 8.12 -12.00
CA GLY A 21 -17.68 9.35 -12.48
C GLY A 21 -18.09 9.27 -13.95
N SER A 22 -18.82 10.28 -14.42
CA SER A 22 -19.30 10.35 -15.78
C SER A 22 -18.17 10.37 -16.82
N THR A 23 -18.42 9.73 -17.96
CA THR A 23 -17.57 9.77 -19.17
C THR A 23 -17.87 10.96 -20.07
N VAL A 24 -18.85 11.80 -19.70
CA VAL A 24 -19.18 13.03 -20.43
C VAL A 24 -17.95 13.96 -20.42
N PRO A 25 -17.50 14.50 -21.58
CA PRO A 25 -16.27 15.30 -21.65
C PRO A 25 -16.22 16.50 -20.68
N GLU A 26 -17.36 17.17 -20.47
CA GLU A 26 -17.46 18.31 -19.55
C GLU A 26 -17.25 17.88 -18.09
N ALA A 27 -17.78 16.72 -17.70
CA ALA A 27 -17.60 16.14 -16.36
C ALA A 27 -16.12 15.73 -16.14
N LEU A 28 -15.53 15.05 -17.12
CA LEU A 28 -14.11 14.67 -17.10
C LEU A 28 -13.19 15.89 -16.97
N GLU A 29 -13.44 16.92 -17.78
CA GLU A 29 -12.65 18.15 -17.74
C GLU A 29 -12.77 18.84 -16.37
N TRP A 30 -13.97 18.90 -15.81
CA TRP A 30 -14.19 19.47 -14.48
C TRP A 30 -13.45 18.70 -13.39
N ARG A 31 -13.63 17.37 -13.33
CA ARG A 31 -12.98 16.49 -12.34
C ARG A 31 -11.45 16.60 -12.41
N ARG A 32 -10.89 16.52 -13.61
CA ARG A 32 -9.43 16.61 -13.83
C ARG A 32 -8.86 17.97 -13.50
N LYS A 33 -9.57 19.06 -13.82
CA LYS A 33 -9.17 20.41 -13.40
C LYS A 33 -9.15 20.53 -11.88
N ARG A 34 -10.15 19.98 -11.19
CA ARG A 34 -10.21 19.96 -9.72
C ARG A 34 -9.05 19.15 -9.12
N VAL A 35 -8.81 17.94 -9.61
CA VAL A 35 -7.69 17.07 -9.19
C VAL A 35 -6.35 17.78 -9.42
N ALA A 36 -6.14 18.40 -10.58
CA ALA A 36 -4.92 19.14 -10.88
C ALA A 36 -4.70 20.32 -9.91
N ARG A 37 -5.76 21.07 -9.58
CA ARG A 37 -5.69 22.15 -8.58
C ARG A 37 -5.32 21.64 -7.19
N LYS A 38 -6.00 20.59 -6.70
CA LYS A 38 -5.71 19.96 -5.40
C LYS A 38 -4.29 19.44 -5.33
N ARG A 39 -3.79 18.84 -6.42
CA ARG A 39 -2.40 18.40 -6.54
C ARG A 39 -1.42 19.58 -6.43
N THR A 40 -1.66 20.68 -7.13
CA THR A 40 -0.82 21.88 -7.02
C THR A 40 -0.78 22.41 -5.59
N LEU A 41 -1.94 22.51 -4.92
CA LEU A 41 -2.02 22.97 -3.54
C LEU A 41 -1.25 22.05 -2.58
N MET A 42 -1.38 20.73 -2.74
CA MET A 42 -0.61 19.75 -1.96
C MET A 42 0.89 19.94 -2.15
N LEU A 43 1.35 20.17 -3.39
CA LEU A 43 2.77 20.38 -3.67
C LEU A 43 3.30 21.70 -3.09
N GLU A 44 2.47 22.74 -3.03
CA GLU A 44 2.85 24.06 -2.50
C GLU A 44 2.83 24.11 -0.96
N THR A 45 1.83 23.47 -0.33
CA THR A 45 1.60 23.55 1.12
C THR A 45 2.14 22.36 1.90
N GLY A 46 2.39 21.23 1.22
CA GLY A 46 2.66 19.94 1.84
C GLY A 46 1.43 19.31 2.52
N GLN A 47 0.26 19.95 2.47
CA GLN A 47 -0.96 19.43 3.07
C GLN A 47 -1.66 18.48 2.11
N TYR A 48 -1.97 17.29 2.60
CA TYR A 48 -2.69 16.30 1.83
C TYR A 48 -4.15 16.76 1.59
N PRO A 49 -4.70 16.61 0.37
CA PRO A 49 -6.05 17.10 0.09
C PRO A 49 -7.10 16.44 0.99
N SER A 50 -7.99 17.23 1.55
CA SER A 50 -9.13 16.75 2.33
C SER A 50 -10.43 17.16 1.65
N ARG A 51 -11.48 16.35 1.84
CA ARG A 51 -12.83 16.75 1.44
C ARG A 51 -13.35 17.95 2.24
N TYR A 52 -12.98 18.07 3.52
CA TYR A 52 -13.54 19.03 4.47
C TYR A 52 -12.64 20.25 4.75
N SER A 53 -11.46 20.30 4.14
CA SER A 53 -10.53 21.41 4.32
C SER A 53 -11.14 22.72 3.81
N GLY A 54 -11.42 23.65 4.73
CA GLY A 54 -11.79 25.04 4.41
C GLY A 54 -10.60 25.92 4.01
N THR A 55 -9.38 25.38 4.05
CA THR A 55 -8.15 26.00 3.51
C THR A 55 -7.99 25.79 2.01
N ASP A 56 -8.78 24.88 1.44
CA ASP A 56 -9.15 24.92 0.05
C ASP A 56 -9.99 26.19 -0.07
N ILE A 57 -9.35 27.32 -0.43
CA ILE A 57 -10.07 28.57 -0.72
C ILE A 57 -10.85 28.30 -2.01
N TRP A 58 -11.99 27.62 -1.88
CA TRP A 58 -12.97 27.48 -2.92
C TRP A 58 -13.47 28.89 -3.23
N GLY A 59 -13.48 29.25 -4.51
CA GLY A 59 -14.38 30.31 -4.93
C GLY A 59 -15.81 29.80 -4.75
N ASN A 60 -16.72 30.64 -4.27
CA ASN A 60 -18.18 30.37 -4.25
C ASN A 60 -18.68 29.71 -5.55
N ALA A 61 -18.01 29.92 -6.68
CA ALA A 61 -18.31 29.35 -8.00
C ALA A 61 -18.26 27.81 -8.14
N ASP A 62 -17.50 27.09 -7.30
CA ASP A 62 -17.49 25.60 -7.34
C ASP A 62 -18.64 24.99 -6.53
N LEU A 63 -19.18 25.73 -5.54
CA LEU A 63 -20.37 25.37 -4.76
C LEU A 63 -21.67 25.86 -5.41
N GLU A 64 -21.59 26.89 -6.27
CA GLU A 64 -22.69 27.25 -7.16
C GLU A 64 -23.05 26.05 -8.03
N ASP A 65 -24.35 25.72 -8.06
CA ASP A 65 -24.93 24.69 -8.91
C ASP A 65 -24.40 23.27 -8.63
N GLU A 66 -23.93 22.99 -7.41
CA GLU A 66 -23.32 21.69 -7.04
C GLU A 66 -24.24 20.49 -7.38
N TYR A 67 -25.54 20.67 -7.13
CA TYR A 67 -26.59 19.68 -7.35
C TYR A 67 -27.40 19.93 -8.63
N GLU A 68 -27.06 20.95 -9.43
CA GLU A 68 -27.76 21.18 -10.69
C GLU A 68 -27.29 20.16 -11.72
N GLU A 69 -28.26 19.42 -12.26
CA GLU A 69 -28.03 18.46 -13.33
C GLU A 69 -27.52 19.18 -14.58
N GLN A 70 -26.28 18.87 -14.94
CA GLN A 70 -25.63 19.40 -16.13
C GLN A 70 -26.05 18.60 -17.36
N LYS A 71 -25.73 19.13 -18.54
CA LYS A 71 -25.98 18.45 -19.80
C LYS A 71 -25.24 17.10 -19.80
N GLY A 72 -26.01 16.02 -19.94
CA GLY A 72 -25.48 14.66 -19.87
C GLY A 72 -25.72 13.95 -18.54
N GLY A 73 -26.50 14.54 -17.62
CA GLY A 73 -27.06 13.85 -16.46
C GLY A 73 -26.09 13.67 -15.29
N TRP A 74 -25.12 14.57 -15.15
CA TRP A 74 -24.13 14.55 -14.07
C TRP A 74 -24.24 15.83 -13.22
N THR A 75 -23.88 15.75 -11.94
CA THR A 75 -23.79 16.90 -11.04
C THR A 75 -22.36 17.08 -10.54
N LYS A 76 -21.97 18.29 -10.11
CA LYS A 76 -20.64 18.50 -9.51
C LYS A 76 -20.48 17.70 -8.20
N SER A 77 -21.58 17.45 -7.48
CA SER A 77 -21.57 16.64 -6.27
C SER A 77 -21.21 15.17 -6.55
N ASP A 78 -21.83 14.57 -7.58
CA ASP A 78 -21.50 13.20 -8.02
C ASP A 78 -20.03 13.11 -8.46
N GLU A 79 -19.58 14.13 -9.18
CA GLU A 79 -18.21 14.20 -9.69
C GLU A 79 -17.16 14.47 -8.61
N ASP A 80 -17.54 15.06 -7.47
CA ASP A 80 -16.63 15.24 -6.34
C ASP A 80 -16.40 13.94 -5.55
N CYS A 81 -17.36 13.02 -5.63
CA CYS A 81 -17.34 11.76 -4.88
C CYS A 81 -17.21 10.56 -5.81
N SER A 82 -16.46 10.68 -6.92
CA SER A 82 -16.27 9.60 -7.87
C SER A 82 -14.86 9.55 -8.47
N TYR A 83 -14.44 8.36 -8.90
CA TYR A 83 -13.15 8.14 -9.55
C TYR A 83 -13.16 8.48 -11.03
N ASP A 84 -11.98 8.72 -11.60
CA ASP A 84 -11.83 8.92 -13.05
C ASP A 84 -12.07 7.61 -13.83
N PRO A 85 -13.07 7.54 -14.73
CA PRO A 85 -13.39 6.34 -15.48
C PRO A 85 -12.31 5.93 -16.50
N ASP A 86 -11.34 6.81 -16.81
CA ASP A 86 -10.19 6.43 -17.64
C ASP A 86 -9.05 5.79 -16.81
N LEU A 87 -9.14 5.80 -15.48
CA LEU A 87 -8.14 5.23 -14.57
C LEU A 87 -8.62 3.94 -13.89
N VAL A 88 -9.91 3.85 -13.60
CA VAL A 88 -10.56 2.67 -13.01
C VAL A 88 -11.90 2.40 -13.69
N SER A 89 -12.32 1.14 -13.69
CA SER A 89 -13.57 0.63 -14.25
C SER A 89 -14.29 -0.27 -13.24
N GLU A 90 -15.57 -0.53 -13.45
CA GLU A 90 -16.34 -1.45 -12.58
C GLU A 90 -15.64 -2.81 -12.46
N GLU A 91 -15.20 -3.39 -13.58
CA GLU A 91 -14.45 -4.65 -13.65
C GLU A 91 -13.17 -4.59 -12.79
N SER A 92 -12.37 -3.52 -12.92
CA SER A 92 -11.13 -3.38 -12.13
C SER A 92 -11.36 -3.20 -10.63
N LEU A 93 -12.59 -2.86 -10.21
CA LEU A 93 -12.96 -2.65 -8.82
C LEU A 93 -13.74 -3.83 -8.22
N GLU A 94 -14.04 -4.87 -8.99
CA GLU A 94 -14.83 -6.04 -8.52
C GLU A 94 -14.20 -6.73 -7.31
N TRP A 95 -12.87 -6.74 -7.22
CA TRP A 95 -12.13 -7.33 -6.09
C TRP A 95 -12.50 -6.69 -4.73
N LEU A 96 -12.96 -5.43 -4.73
CA LEU A 96 -13.37 -4.72 -3.52
C LEU A 96 -14.72 -5.21 -2.98
N LEU A 97 -15.56 -5.80 -3.84
CA LEU A 97 -16.91 -6.27 -3.48
C LEU A 97 -16.89 -7.58 -2.72
N THR A 98 -15.84 -8.38 -2.93
CA THR A 98 -15.67 -9.68 -2.27
C THR A 98 -14.79 -9.53 -1.04
N VAL A 99 -15.35 -9.85 0.12
CA VAL A 99 -14.62 -9.87 1.38
C VAL A 99 -14.62 -11.26 1.98
N HIS A 100 -13.50 -11.61 2.60
CA HIS A 100 -13.37 -12.71 3.53
C HIS A 100 -13.30 -12.16 4.95
N CYS A 101 -13.27 -13.02 5.95
CA CYS A 101 -12.99 -12.57 7.30
C CYS A 101 -12.14 -13.54 8.11
N LEU A 102 -11.37 -12.96 9.01
CA LEU A 102 -10.69 -13.66 10.08
C LEU A 102 -11.61 -13.63 11.30
N GLY A 103 -12.10 -14.80 11.70
CA GLY A 103 -12.97 -14.96 12.86
C GLY A 103 -12.39 -15.93 13.88
N ARG A 104 -13.04 -16.02 15.04
CA ARG A 104 -12.71 -17.01 16.07
C ARG A 104 -13.97 -17.45 16.81
N VAL A 105 -14.07 -18.76 17.04
CA VAL A 105 -15.02 -19.34 18.00
C VAL A 105 -14.24 -20.00 19.14
N GLU A 106 -13.57 -21.11 18.85
CA GLU A 106 -12.57 -21.71 19.72
C GLU A 106 -11.18 -21.42 19.13
N GLU A 107 -10.97 -21.88 17.90
CA GLU A 107 -9.82 -21.59 17.06
C GLU A 107 -10.13 -20.50 16.03
N GLY A 108 -9.07 -19.84 15.55
CA GLY A 108 -9.13 -18.89 14.45
C GLY A 108 -9.46 -19.58 13.13
N PHE A 109 -10.24 -18.91 12.29
CA PHE A 109 -10.62 -19.39 10.96
C PHE A 109 -10.64 -18.27 9.94
N ILE A 110 -10.45 -18.62 8.67
CA ILE A 110 -10.70 -17.76 7.51
C ILE A 110 -12.00 -18.23 6.84
N SER A 111 -12.92 -17.31 6.59
CA SER A 111 -14.17 -17.64 5.92
C SER A 111 -14.03 -17.85 4.41
N GLY A 112 -15.06 -18.46 3.81
CA GLY A 112 -15.32 -18.32 2.38
C GLY A 112 -15.58 -16.86 1.95
N PRO A 113 -15.74 -16.63 0.64
CA PRO A 113 -16.02 -15.30 0.10
C PRO A 113 -17.38 -14.80 0.57
N GLY A 114 -17.56 -13.49 0.59
CA GLY A 114 -18.76 -12.86 1.10
C GLY A 114 -18.87 -11.41 0.74
N THR A 115 -19.92 -10.77 1.25
CA THR A 115 -20.21 -9.35 1.01
C THR A 115 -20.63 -8.67 2.31
N GLU A 116 -20.47 -7.35 2.34
CA GLU A 116 -21.10 -6.53 3.37
C GLU A 116 -22.63 -6.60 3.28
N ILE A 117 -23.32 -6.51 4.43
CA ILE A 117 -24.78 -6.40 4.50
C ILE A 117 -25.21 -5.13 5.24
N ASP A 118 -26.14 -4.42 4.62
CA ASP A 118 -26.96 -3.33 5.19
C ASP A 118 -26.17 -2.18 5.85
N ARG A 119 -24.86 -2.08 5.61
CA ARG A 119 -23.99 -1.08 6.25
C ARG A 119 -24.16 -1.08 7.77
N MET A 120 -24.17 -2.28 8.36
CA MET A 120 -24.38 -2.50 9.79
C MET A 120 -23.17 -3.13 10.47
N LEU A 121 -21.96 -2.97 9.93
CA LEU A 121 -20.75 -3.65 10.39
C LEU A 121 -20.96 -5.16 10.42
N ARG A 122 -21.56 -5.68 9.35
CA ARG A 122 -21.87 -7.09 9.19
C ARG A 122 -21.48 -7.53 7.81
N ILE A 123 -20.98 -8.75 7.77
CA ILE A 123 -20.66 -9.46 6.54
C ILE A 123 -21.43 -10.77 6.54
N CYS A 124 -21.88 -11.20 5.36
CA CYS A 124 -22.30 -12.57 5.13
C CYS A 124 -21.30 -13.23 4.21
N VAL A 125 -20.85 -14.41 4.63
CA VAL A 125 -19.81 -15.18 3.98
C VAL A 125 -20.33 -16.57 3.70
N ASP A 126 -19.87 -17.13 2.59
CA ASP A 126 -20.05 -18.54 2.30
C ASP A 126 -19.21 -19.39 3.27
N ILE A 127 -19.59 -20.66 3.35
CA ILE A 127 -18.80 -21.67 4.07
C ILE A 127 -17.60 -22.00 3.18
N GLY A 128 -16.41 -21.67 3.65
CA GLY A 128 -15.14 -21.95 3.00
C GLY A 128 -14.56 -23.30 3.41
N ASP A 129 -13.32 -23.53 2.99
CA ASP A 129 -12.59 -24.79 3.19
C ASP A 129 -11.94 -24.90 4.58
N ASP A 130 -11.99 -23.85 5.41
CA ASP A 130 -11.41 -23.85 6.74
C ASP A 130 -12.25 -24.74 7.69
N PRO A 131 -11.67 -25.83 8.25
CA PRO A 131 -12.41 -26.73 9.12
C PRO A 131 -12.87 -26.08 10.43
N ASN A 132 -12.26 -24.96 10.82
CA ASN A 132 -12.62 -24.21 12.02
C ASN A 132 -13.76 -23.22 11.76
N GLN A 133 -14.16 -23.00 10.50
CA GLN A 133 -15.31 -22.14 10.20
C GLN A 133 -16.62 -22.82 10.66
N PRO A 134 -17.46 -22.13 11.45
CA PRO A 134 -18.79 -22.60 11.81
C PRO A 134 -19.66 -22.94 10.60
N GLN A 135 -20.23 -24.15 10.58
CA GLN A 135 -21.03 -24.66 9.46
C GLN A 135 -22.49 -24.19 9.50
N ASP A 136 -22.95 -23.66 10.63
CA ASP A 136 -24.32 -23.19 10.86
C ASP A 136 -24.43 -21.66 10.93
N ARG A 137 -23.31 -20.94 10.75
CA ARG A 137 -23.25 -19.48 10.86
C ARG A 137 -22.50 -18.88 9.67
N THR A 138 -23.21 -18.05 8.91
CA THR A 138 -22.67 -17.33 7.75
C THR A 138 -22.60 -15.82 7.96
N THR A 139 -23.19 -15.29 9.03
CA THR A 139 -23.20 -13.85 9.31
C THR A 139 -22.37 -13.51 10.54
N TYR A 140 -21.49 -12.54 10.36
CA TYR A 140 -20.57 -12.08 11.40
C TYR A 140 -20.66 -10.58 11.55
N PHE A 141 -20.60 -10.13 12.80
CA PHE A 141 -20.37 -8.73 13.10
C PHE A 141 -18.87 -8.44 13.00
N THR A 142 -18.52 -7.26 12.52
CA THR A 142 -17.13 -6.84 12.35
C THR A 142 -16.67 -5.89 13.45
N TYR A 143 -15.38 -5.92 13.77
CA TYR A 143 -14.70 -4.98 14.67
C TYR A 143 -15.28 -4.84 16.09
N ILE A 144 -16.14 -3.86 16.36
CA ILE A 144 -16.74 -3.66 17.70
C ILE A 144 -18.13 -4.32 17.83
N GLY A 145 -18.58 -5.02 16.80
CA GLY A 145 -19.85 -5.73 16.84
C GLY A 145 -19.70 -7.10 17.53
N GLY A 146 -20.35 -7.25 18.69
CA GLY A 146 -20.43 -8.52 19.44
C GLY A 146 -19.16 -8.88 20.23
N ASP A 147 -19.23 -9.98 20.98
CA ASP A 147 -18.15 -10.42 21.88
C ASP A 147 -16.95 -11.05 21.12
N TYR A 148 -17.24 -11.57 19.91
CA TYR A 148 -16.30 -12.24 19.00
C TYR A 148 -16.45 -11.63 17.60
N PRO A 149 -15.91 -10.42 17.40
CA PRO A 149 -15.99 -9.73 16.12
C PRO A 149 -15.10 -10.41 15.07
N ALA A 150 -15.51 -10.40 13.81
CA ALA A 150 -14.66 -10.81 12.70
C ALA A 150 -13.91 -9.61 12.12
N PHE A 151 -12.74 -9.86 11.53
CA PHE A 151 -11.94 -8.86 10.82
C PHE A 151 -12.07 -9.10 9.31
N PRO A 152 -12.85 -8.28 8.59
CA PRO A 152 -13.04 -8.43 7.16
C PRO A 152 -11.74 -8.06 6.41
N PHE A 153 -11.50 -8.69 5.26
CA PHE A 153 -10.39 -8.36 4.38
C PHE A 153 -10.66 -8.76 2.93
N HIS A 154 -10.01 -8.08 1.98
CA HIS A 154 -9.94 -8.53 0.59
C HIS A 154 -8.84 -9.59 0.44
N TRP A 155 -9.07 -10.59 -0.41
CA TRP A 155 -8.10 -11.67 -0.59
C TRP A 155 -6.73 -11.16 -1.08
N GLU A 156 -6.76 -10.20 -2.00
CA GLU A 156 -5.59 -9.51 -2.56
C GLU A 156 -4.75 -8.84 -1.45
N CYS A 157 -5.42 -8.23 -0.48
CA CYS A 157 -4.75 -7.61 0.67
C CYS A 157 -4.18 -8.67 1.62
N PHE A 158 -4.89 -9.78 1.80
CA PHE A 158 -4.41 -10.90 2.58
C PHE A 158 -3.17 -11.54 1.95
N SER A 159 -3.09 -11.66 0.61
CA SER A 159 -1.88 -12.11 -0.09
C SER A 159 -0.66 -11.24 0.24
N VAL A 160 -0.82 -9.91 0.28
CA VAL A 160 0.27 -9.00 0.70
C VAL A 160 0.67 -9.24 2.16
N LEU A 161 -0.30 -9.50 3.05
CA LEU A 161 -0.03 -9.86 4.44
C LEU A 161 0.70 -11.22 4.56
N MET A 162 0.28 -12.24 3.80
CA MET A 162 0.95 -13.55 3.80
C MET A 162 2.42 -13.41 3.42
N TRP A 163 2.72 -12.60 2.41
CA TRP A 163 4.10 -12.28 2.01
C TRP A 163 4.88 -11.59 3.15
N ALA A 164 4.27 -10.62 3.84
CA ALA A 164 4.89 -9.96 5.00
C ALA A 164 5.14 -10.91 6.18
N LEU A 165 4.36 -11.98 6.29
CA LEU A 165 4.53 -13.05 7.27
C LEU A 165 5.51 -14.14 6.80
N GLY A 166 6.06 -14.04 5.58
CA GLY A 166 6.96 -15.06 5.03
C GLY A 166 6.25 -16.39 4.72
N HIS A 167 4.99 -16.33 4.32
CA HIS A 167 4.17 -17.50 3.97
C HIS A 167 3.57 -17.38 2.57
N ASP A 168 3.64 -18.46 1.80
CA ASP A 168 3.05 -18.53 0.46
C ASP A 168 1.62 -19.11 0.48
N GLU A 169 1.24 -19.77 1.59
CA GLU A 169 -0.06 -20.41 1.76
C GLU A 169 -0.72 -20.01 3.09
N SER A 170 -2.03 -19.76 3.04
CA SER A 170 -2.84 -19.35 4.19
C SER A 170 -2.94 -20.41 5.30
N ASN A 171 -2.60 -21.66 4.99
CA ASN A 171 -2.57 -22.77 5.96
C ASN A 171 -1.37 -22.71 6.91
N ASN A 172 -0.33 -21.95 6.57
CA ASN A 172 0.87 -21.82 7.39
C ASN A 172 0.77 -20.72 8.45
N ILE A 173 -0.32 -19.94 8.42
CA ILE A 173 -0.56 -18.83 9.35
C ILE A 173 -1.34 -19.35 10.56
N ASP A 174 -0.85 -19.01 11.77
CA ASP A 174 -1.60 -19.20 13.01
C ASP A 174 -2.74 -18.16 13.07
N ARG A 175 -3.91 -18.56 12.59
CA ARG A 175 -5.12 -17.72 12.52
C ARG A 175 -5.58 -17.28 13.90
N THR A 176 -5.37 -18.09 14.93
CA THR A 176 -5.73 -17.77 16.31
C THR A 176 -4.87 -16.61 16.81
N VAL A 177 -3.55 -16.67 16.60
CA VAL A 177 -2.63 -15.58 16.94
C VAL A 177 -2.90 -14.33 16.14
N LEU A 178 -3.12 -14.45 14.82
CA LEU A 178 -3.45 -13.29 13.98
C LEU A 178 -4.76 -12.61 14.44
N TYR A 179 -5.77 -13.39 14.79
CA TYR A 179 -7.04 -12.89 15.30
C TYR A 179 -6.85 -12.13 16.61
N GLU A 180 -6.07 -12.68 17.55
CA GLU A 180 -5.77 -12.03 18.81
C GLU A 180 -5.05 -10.70 18.60
N VAL A 181 -4.05 -10.66 17.71
CA VAL A 181 -3.33 -9.43 17.37
C VAL A 181 -4.28 -8.39 16.80
N MET A 182 -5.10 -8.74 15.80
CA MET A 182 -6.06 -7.79 15.22
C MET A 182 -7.08 -7.31 16.26
N LYS A 183 -7.54 -8.19 17.15
CA LYS A 183 -8.46 -7.83 18.24
C LYS A 183 -7.81 -6.89 19.26
N ASP A 184 -6.55 -7.12 19.61
CA ASP A 184 -5.82 -6.31 20.59
C ASP A 184 -5.60 -4.87 20.09
N ILE A 185 -5.56 -4.66 18.76
CA ILE A 185 -5.32 -3.35 18.14
C ILE A 185 -6.54 -2.77 17.41
N ALA A 186 -7.76 -3.26 17.66
CA ALA A 186 -8.98 -2.75 17.03
C ALA A 186 -9.77 -1.82 17.98
N PRO A 187 -9.43 -0.51 18.06
CA PRO A 187 -10.10 0.40 18.99
C PRO A 187 -11.55 0.71 18.61
N THR A 188 -11.85 0.71 17.30
CA THR A 188 -13.17 1.05 16.74
C THR A 188 -13.43 0.24 15.46
N TYR A 189 -13.72 0.86 14.33
CA TYR A 189 -14.10 0.22 13.06
C TYR A 189 -12.91 -0.06 12.12
N SER A 190 -11.69 0.07 12.64
CA SER A 190 -10.43 -0.19 11.93
C SER A 190 -9.38 -0.68 12.92
N LEU A 191 -8.28 -1.21 12.40
CA LEU A 191 -7.10 -1.49 13.23
C LEU A 191 -6.32 -0.20 13.48
N ASP A 192 -5.59 -0.12 14.59
CA ASP A 192 -4.67 0.96 14.94
C ASP A 192 -3.31 0.74 14.25
N VAL A 193 -3.30 0.88 12.93
CA VAL A 193 -2.13 0.75 12.06
C VAL A 193 -2.05 1.91 11.08
N ASP A 194 -0.85 2.25 10.60
CA ASP A 194 -0.68 3.27 9.57
C ASP A 194 -1.12 2.77 8.18
N TYR A 195 -2.37 3.03 7.80
CA TYR A 195 -2.91 2.78 6.46
C TYR A 195 -2.45 3.81 5.39
N GLY A 196 -1.66 4.81 5.79
CA GLY A 196 -1.31 5.98 4.99
C GLY A 196 -2.39 7.06 4.98
N ASN A 197 -2.07 8.20 4.36
CA ASN A 197 -3.02 9.28 4.16
C ASN A 197 -3.99 8.89 3.04
N ILE A 198 -5.20 8.48 3.40
CA ILE A 198 -6.32 8.20 2.50
C ILE A 198 -7.57 8.93 3.00
N GLY A 199 -8.40 9.43 2.09
CA GLY A 199 -9.62 10.17 2.43
C GLY A 199 -10.91 9.33 2.42
N GLY A 200 -10.89 8.15 1.81
CA GLY A 200 -12.09 7.35 1.54
C GLY A 200 -12.86 6.82 2.76
N PRO A 201 -12.21 6.28 3.81
CA PRO A 201 -12.90 5.71 4.97
C PRO A 201 -13.59 6.78 5.83
N GLU A 202 -14.92 6.75 5.91
CA GLU A 202 -15.74 7.60 6.77
C GLU A 202 -16.87 6.77 7.41
N GLN A 203 -18.04 7.36 7.71
CA GLN A 203 -19.23 6.56 8.05
C GLN A 203 -19.62 5.61 6.90
N ASP A 204 -19.55 6.11 5.67
CA ASP A 204 -19.66 5.34 4.42
C ASP A 204 -18.46 5.64 3.54
N TRP A 205 -18.10 4.71 2.65
CA TRP A 205 -17.00 4.93 1.72
C TRP A 205 -17.29 6.12 0.78
N ILE A 206 -16.30 7.00 0.62
CA ILE A 206 -16.34 8.11 -0.34
C ILE A 206 -15.24 7.89 -1.38
N SER A 207 -15.63 7.86 -2.65
CA SER A 207 -14.66 7.75 -3.74
C SER A 207 -13.97 9.10 -3.96
N MET A 208 -12.68 9.16 -3.66
CA MET A 208 -11.89 10.39 -3.72
C MET A 208 -11.16 10.50 -5.07
N SER A 209 -11.59 11.41 -5.95
CA SER A 209 -10.88 11.63 -7.22
C SER A 209 -9.42 12.04 -6.97
N GLY A 210 -8.48 11.43 -7.69
CA GLY A 210 -7.03 11.57 -7.45
C GLY A 210 -6.44 10.55 -6.48
N GLU A 211 -7.27 9.74 -5.81
CA GLU A 211 -6.84 8.62 -4.96
C GLU A 211 -7.14 7.25 -5.59
N GLU A 212 -7.22 7.17 -6.92
CA GLU A 212 -7.52 5.92 -7.65
C GLU A 212 -6.57 4.78 -7.28
N TYR A 213 -5.34 5.12 -6.86
CA TYR A 213 -4.38 4.13 -6.37
C TYR A 213 -4.90 3.36 -5.15
N VAL A 214 -5.77 3.93 -4.31
CA VAL A 214 -6.28 3.26 -3.09
C VAL A 214 -7.17 2.06 -3.43
N VAL A 215 -7.88 2.14 -4.55
CA VAL A 215 -8.87 1.15 -5.02
C VAL A 215 -8.36 0.27 -6.16
N THR A 216 -7.18 0.57 -6.70
CA THR A 216 -6.53 -0.26 -7.71
C THR A 216 -6.05 -1.57 -7.09
N ASN A 217 -6.25 -2.70 -7.76
CA ASN A 217 -5.83 -4.00 -7.26
C ASN A 217 -4.31 -4.00 -6.94
N PRO A 218 -3.90 -4.34 -5.70
CA PRO A 218 -2.50 -4.29 -5.31
C PRO A 218 -1.67 -5.47 -5.83
N ILE A 219 -2.28 -6.52 -6.39
CA ILE A 219 -1.58 -7.73 -6.85
C ILE A 219 -1.57 -7.88 -8.38
N ASP A 220 -1.97 -6.85 -9.13
CA ASP A 220 -1.84 -6.86 -10.58
C ASP A 220 -0.38 -7.09 -11.00
N ASP A 221 -0.18 -7.84 -12.08
CA ASP A 221 1.14 -8.18 -12.60
C ASP A 221 1.84 -6.94 -13.20
N MET A 222 2.95 -6.55 -12.57
CA MET A 222 3.77 -5.41 -13.00
C MET A 222 5.10 -5.87 -13.63
N GLY A 223 5.27 -7.15 -13.92
CA GLY A 223 6.51 -7.76 -14.39
C GLY A 223 7.02 -7.14 -15.69
N ASP A 224 6.13 -6.88 -16.65
CA ASP A 224 6.48 -6.23 -17.91
C ASP A 224 6.94 -4.78 -17.71
N LEU A 225 6.29 -4.02 -16.84
CA LEU A 225 6.72 -2.66 -16.50
C LEU A 225 8.13 -2.69 -15.87
N ILE A 226 8.35 -3.57 -14.90
CA ILE A 226 9.65 -3.66 -14.22
C ILE A 226 10.75 -4.10 -15.20
N ARG A 227 10.48 -5.07 -16.07
CA ARG A 227 11.42 -5.53 -17.10
C ARG A 227 11.70 -4.46 -18.15
N GLU A 228 10.70 -3.67 -18.54
CA GLU A 228 10.91 -2.52 -19.40
C GLU A 228 11.81 -1.48 -18.72
N LEU A 229 11.56 -1.17 -17.44
CA LEU A 229 12.37 -0.22 -16.68
C LEU A 229 13.83 -0.66 -16.58
N THR A 230 14.13 -1.94 -16.38
CA THR A 230 15.53 -2.40 -16.28
C THR A 230 16.31 -2.28 -17.59
N THR A 231 15.63 -2.18 -18.74
CA THR A 231 16.28 -2.06 -20.07
C THR A 231 16.36 -0.63 -20.60
N ARG A 232 15.67 0.33 -19.98
CA ARG A 232 15.66 1.74 -20.41
C ARG A 232 17.03 2.41 -20.24
N ASP A 233 17.47 3.11 -21.29
CA ASP A 233 18.75 3.85 -21.31
C ASP A 233 18.88 4.88 -20.17
N ALA A 234 17.76 5.42 -19.68
CA ALA A 234 17.73 6.38 -18.58
C ALA A 234 18.40 5.83 -17.30
N PHE A 235 18.36 4.52 -17.09
CA PHE A 235 18.89 3.87 -15.89
C PHE A 235 20.28 3.29 -16.09
N LYS A 236 20.90 3.45 -17.26
CA LYS A 236 22.29 3.04 -17.47
C LYS A 236 23.26 3.92 -16.68
N HIS A 237 24.41 3.36 -16.30
CA HIS A 237 25.47 4.13 -15.63
C HIS A 237 25.94 5.30 -16.50
N SER A 238 25.99 6.51 -15.94
CA SER A 238 26.65 7.65 -16.61
C SER A 238 28.13 7.68 -16.28
N ASN A 239 28.95 8.09 -17.26
CA ASN A 239 30.35 8.43 -17.03
C ASN A 239 30.50 9.55 -15.99
N ASN A 240 31.54 9.44 -15.15
CA ASN A 240 31.80 10.36 -14.06
C ASN A 240 32.00 11.80 -14.54
N ASN A 241 31.32 12.75 -13.87
CA ASN A 241 31.83 14.12 -13.77
C ASN A 241 32.97 14.13 -12.74
N SER A 242 34.19 13.92 -13.22
CA SER A 242 35.45 13.98 -12.44
C SER A 242 35.69 15.34 -11.75
N ASN A 243 34.87 16.35 -12.03
CA ASN A 243 35.02 17.69 -11.48
C ASN A 243 34.74 17.78 -9.96
N ILE A 244 33.88 16.91 -9.41
CA ILE A 244 33.45 17.04 -8.00
C ILE A 244 34.55 16.60 -7.04
N GLN A 245 35.30 15.55 -7.38
CA GLN A 245 36.42 15.05 -6.57
C GLN A 245 37.45 16.14 -6.26
N ASN A 246 37.67 17.06 -7.21
CA ASN A 246 38.65 18.14 -7.07
C ASN A 246 38.26 19.21 -6.02
N HIS A 247 37.02 19.22 -5.56
CA HIS A 247 36.52 20.14 -4.53
C HIS A 247 36.49 19.51 -3.13
N VAL A 248 36.84 18.23 -3.00
CA VAL A 248 36.84 17.50 -1.73
C VAL A 248 38.17 17.70 -1.03
N ILE A 249 38.16 18.41 0.11
CA ILE A 249 39.39 18.75 0.85
C ILE A 249 39.69 17.72 1.94
N ASN A 250 38.67 17.26 2.68
CA ASN A 250 38.83 16.31 3.77
C ASN A 250 37.51 15.54 4.01
N ASP A 251 37.35 14.39 3.37
CA ASP A 251 36.19 13.51 3.57
C ASP A 251 36.48 12.51 4.71
N PRO A 252 35.70 12.50 5.80
CA PRO A 252 35.92 11.55 6.89
C PRO A 252 35.75 10.09 6.47
N PHE A 253 34.99 9.83 5.39
CA PHE A 253 34.74 8.49 4.88
C PHE A 253 35.87 7.97 3.97
N ASP A 254 36.82 8.81 3.53
CA ASP A 254 37.93 8.40 2.66
C ASP A 254 38.88 7.40 3.35
N LYS A 255 38.89 7.38 4.69
CA LYS A 255 39.74 6.49 5.49
C LYS A 255 39.04 5.21 5.92
N ILE A 256 37.76 5.05 5.58
CA ILE A 256 36.93 3.93 6.00
C ILE A 256 36.95 2.87 4.87
N PRO A 257 37.29 1.60 5.17
CA PRO A 257 37.21 0.53 4.19
C PRO A 257 35.79 0.37 3.62
N PHE A 258 35.69 -0.04 2.36
CA PHE A 258 34.39 -0.23 1.69
C PHE A 258 33.43 -1.12 2.49
N ASP A 259 33.92 -2.23 3.06
CA ASP A 259 33.08 -3.14 3.84
C ASP A 259 32.45 -2.48 5.07
N ILE A 260 33.17 -1.54 5.69
CA ILE A 260 32.64 -0.77 6.81
C ILE A 260 31.62 0.27 6.30
N LEU A 261 31.86 0.91 5.15
CA LEU A 261 30.85 1.78 4.52
C LEU A 261 29.59 1.01 4.14
N TYR A 262 29.74 -0.18 3.56
CA TYR A 262 28.65 -1.08 3.21
C TYR A 262 27.81 -1.43 4.45
N ASN A 263 28.47 -1.82 5.54
CA ASN A 263 27.82 -2.10 6.82
C ASN A 263 27.17 -0.85 7.44
N ILE A 264 27.76 0.34 7.30
CA ILE A 264 27.10 1.57 7.77
C ILE A 264 25.82 1.80 6.96
N THR A 265 25.89 1.68 5.64
CA THR A 265 24.72 1.88 4.76
C THR A 265 23.63 0.83 4.99
N SER A 266 23.97 -0.39 5.45
CA SER A 266 22.96 -1.40 5.78
C SER A 266 22.04 -1.03 6.95
N TYR A 267 22.39 -0.02 7.74
CA TYR A 267 21.55 0.51 8.83
C TYR A 267 20.86 1.84 8.51
N LEU A 268 21.08 2.40 7.32
CA LEU A 268 20.57 3.72 6.95
C LEU A 268 19.43 3.60 5.94
N PRO A 269 18.35 4.38 6.07
CA PRO A 269 17.30 4.41 5.07
C PRO A 269 17.80 5.02 3.75
N GLY A 270 17.16 4.68 2.64
CA GLY A 270 17.60 5.11 1.29
C GLY A 270 17.78 6.63 1.15
N ASN A 271 16.87 7.42 1.72
CA ASN A 271 16.98 8.89 1.73
C ASN A 271 18.24 9.41 2.47
N SER A 272 18.64 8.75 3.56
CA SER A 272 19.86 9.08 4.31
C SER A 272 21.11 8.71 3.51
N ILE A 273 21.10 7.58 2.81
CA ILE A 273 22.19 7.18 1.92
C ILE A 273 22.32 8.16 0.76
N LEU A 274 21.21 8.62 0.19
CA LEU A 274 21.20 9.65 -0.85
C LEU A 274 21.81 10.95 -0.34
N ALA A 275 21.38 11.43 0.83
CA ALA A 275 21.94 12.63 1.47
C ALA A 275 23.44 12.50 1.76
N LEU A 276 23.89 11.35 2.29
CA LEU A 276 25.32 11.08 2.49
C LEU A 276 26.08 11.04 1.16
N SER A 277 25.48 10.49 0.10
CA SER A 277 26.08 10.47 -1.24
C SER A 277 26.16 11.85 -1.89
N ILE A 278 25.44 12.85 -1.38
CA ILE A 278 25.62 14.25 -1.80
C ILE A 278 26.73 14.91 -0.98
N ALA A 279 26.83 14.57 0.31
CA ALA A 279 27.77 15.18 1.25
C ALA A 279 29.20 14.60 1.20
N SER A 280 29.38 13.35 0.75
CA SER A 280 30.66 12.65 0.75
C SER A 280 30.96 12.04 -0.62
N TRP A 281 32.19 12.27 -1.11
CA TRP A 281 32.68 11.66 -2.34
C TRP A 281 33.00 10.18 -2.17
N SER A 282 33.55 9.77 -1.02
CA SER A 282 33.82 8.36 -0.74
C SER A 282 32.51 7.57 -0.76
N VAL A 283 31.45 8.10 -0.16
CA VAL A 283 30.11 7.51 -0.19
C VAL A 283 29.49 7.60 -1.59
N THR A 284 29.68 8.69 -2.32
CA THR A 284 29.26 8.80 -3.75
C THR A 284 29.85 7.65 -4.56
N ASN A 285 31.15 7.39 -4.38
CA ASN A 285 31.86 6.36 -5.12
C ASN A 285 31.42 4.95 -4.69
N ALA A 286 31.27 4.71 -3.39
CA ALA A 286 30.78 3.44 -2.84
C ALA A 286 29.36 3.11 -3.32
N THR A 287 28.47 4.11 -3.37
CA THR A 287 27.08 3.95 -3.85
C THR A 287 26.97 3.79 -5.37
N ARG A 288 28.07 3.60 -6.11
CA ARG A 288 28.01 3.15 -7.51
C ARG A 288 27.88 1.64 -7.61
N TYR A 289 28.39 0.90 -6.63
CA TYR A 289 28.30 -0.54 -6.64
C TYR A 289 26.86 -0.98 -6.35
N GLY A 290 26.39 -1.94 -7.15
CA GLY A 290 25.01 -2.43 -7.06
C GLY A 290 24.67 -3.04 -5.70
N GLY A 291 25.65 -3.59 -4.97
CA GLY A 291 25.41 -4.30 -3.70
C GLY A 291 24.63 -3.48 -2.67
N ILE A 292 24.99 -2.21 -2.45
CA ILE A 292 24.30 -1.33 -1.49
C ILE A 292 22.82 -1.16 -1.90
N TRP A 293 22.55 -1.01 -3.19
CA TRP A 293 21.21 -0.81 -3.70
C TRP A 293 20.39 -2.10 -3.74
N LYS A 294 21.01 -3.26 -4.03
CA LYS A 294 20.36 -4.57 -3.88
C LYS A 294 19.88 -4.77 -2.44
N GLN A 295 20.72 -4.47 -1.46
CA GLN A 295 20.34 -4.54 -0.05
C GLN A 295 19.20 -3.56 0.31
N LEU A 296 19.20 -2.36 -0.27
CA LEU A 296 18.11 -1.41 -0.06
C LEU A 296 16.78 -1.88 -0.65
N PHE A 297 16.80 -2.43 -1.88
CA PHE A 297 15.61 -3.03 -2.47
C PHE A 297 15.07 -4.16 -1.60
N ALA A 298 15.94 -5.07 -1.18
CA ALA A 298 15.59 -6.20 -0.33
C ALA A 298 15.09 -5.82 1.08
N ARG A 299 15.23 -4.57 1.53
CA ARG A 299 14.78 -4.11 2.86
C ARG A 299 13.61 -3.13 2.81
N GLU A 300 13.57 -2.27 1.80
CA GLU A 300 12.59 -1.17 1.72
C GLU A 300 11.55 -1.37 0.60
N MET A 301 11.81 -2.31 -0.30
CA MET A 301 10.94 -2.64 -1.43
C MET A 301 10.70 -4.15 -1.55
N GLU A 302 10.59 -4.84 -0.41
CA GLU A 302 10.21 -6.27 -0.36
C GLU A 302 8.83 -6.53 -0.98
N TRP A 303 7.95 -5.52 -0.94
CA TRP A 303 6.65 -5.52 -1.62
C TRP A 303 6.75 -5.48 -3.15
N LEU A 304 7.92 -5.24 -3.73
CA LEU A 304 8.14 -5.25 -5.17
C LEU A 304 8.73 -6.60 -5.60
N TRP A 305 7.95 -7.66 -5.44
CA TRP A 305 8.39 -9.04 -5.67
C TRP A 305 8.85 -9.29 -7.11
N GLU A 306 8.29 -8.61 -8.12
CA GLU A 306 8.73 -8.76 -9.52
C GLU A 306 10.19 -8.35 -9.70
N LEU A 307 10.70 -7.43 -8.87
CA LEU A 307 12.10 -7.05 -8.90
C LEU A 307 12.99 -8.03 -8.11
N GLN A 308 12.47 -8.64 -7.05
CA GLN A 308 13.20 -9.67 -6.30
C GLN A 308 13.40 -10.93 -7.14
N GLU A 309 12.36 -11.36 -7.86
CA GLU A 309 12.47 -12.46 -8.83
C GLU A 309 13.56 -12.21 -9.89
N LEU A 310 13.73 -10.95 -10.33
CA LEU A 310 14.81 -10.57 -11.25
C LEU A 310 16.19 -10.57 -10.58
N PHE A 311 16.28 -10.40 -9.26
CA PHE A 311 17.55 -10.51 -8.53
C PHE A 311 17.92 -11.96 -8.22
N ASP A 312 16.93 -12.82 -8.04
CA ASP A 312 17.09 -14.23 -7.67
C ASP A 312 17.17 -15.16 -8.89
N ALA A 313 16.71 -14.71 -10.07
CA ALA A 313 16.87 -15.46 -11.31
C ALA A 313 18.36 -15.78 -11.56
N ASP A 314 18.65 -17.07 -11.78
CA ASP A 314 19.99 -17.50 -12.17
C ASP A 314 20.46 -16.69 -13.39
N ASP A 315 21.74 -16.28 -13.39
CA ASP A 315 22.34 -15.40 -14.42
C ASP A 315 22.15 -15.89 -15.87
N GLU A 316 21.71 -17.14 -16.09
CA GLU A 316 21.46 -17.75 -17.40
C GLU A 316 20.07 -17.43 -18.00
N ASP A 317 19.02 -17.23 -17.18
CA ASP A 317 17.63 -17.17 -17.68
C ASP A 317 17.15 -15.74 -18.02
N SER A 318 17.68 -14.71 -17.34
CA SER A 318 17.45 -13.30 -17.69
C SER A 318 18.38 -12.37 -16.88
N PRO A 319 19.69 -12.31 -17.18
CA PRO A 319 20.61 -11.50 -16.40
C PRO A 319 20.23 -10.02 -16.49
N LEU A 320 20.23 -9.34 -15.35
CA LEU A 320 20.09 -7.89 -15.32
C LEU A 320 21.18 -7.25 -16.20
N PRO A 321 20.84 -6.20 -16.98
CA PRO A 321 21.82 -5.56 -17.84
C PRO A 321 23.06 -5.12 -17.04
N PRO A 322 24.29 -5.44 -17.48
CA PRO A 322 25.50 -5.17 -16.71
C PRO A 322 25.76 -3.67 -16.50
N ASP A 323 25.15 -2.82 -17.34
CA ASP A 323 25.21 -1.37 -17.27
C ASP A 323 24.05 -0.74 -16.48
N LEU A 324 23.12 -1.53 -15.91
CA LEU A 324 22.00 -1.05 -15.11
C LEU A 324 22.47 -0.40 -13.80
N SER A 325 22.14 0.87 -13.61
CA SER A 325 22.36 1.58 -12.36
C SER A 325 21.20 1.37 -11.39
N LEU A 326 21.38 0.41 -10.47
CA LEU A 326 20.41 0.14 -9.39
C LEU A 326 20.12 1.38 -8.53
N LYS A 327 21.08 2.29 -8.38
CA LYS A 327 20.88 3.61 -7.75
C LYS A 327 19.77 4.41 -8.44
N ARG A 328 19.87 4.55 -9.75
CA ARG A 328 18.91 5.35 -10.54
C ARG A 328 17.54 4.70 -10.56
N LEU A 329 17.52 3.39 -10.72
CA LEU A 329 16.29 2.61 -10.67
C LEU A 329 15.59 2.76 -9.31
N TYR A 330 16.33 2.62 -8.21
CA TYR A 330 15.79 2.78 -6.86
C TYR A 330 15.19 4.16 -6.65
N ILE A 331 15.91 5.24 -6.99
CA ILE A 331 15.42 6.62 -6.84
C ILE A 331 14.13 6.84 -7.65
N TYR A 332 14.08 6.29 -8.86
CA TYR A 332 12.93 6.42 -9.73
C TYR A 332 11.71 5.66 -9.19
N LEU A 333 11.89 4.39 -8.82
CA LEU A 333 10.84 3.56 -8.26
C LEU A 333 10.33 4.12 -6.95
N ASP A 334 11.22 4.51 -6.04
CA ASP A 334 10.84 5.14 -4.76
C ASP A 334 9.93 6.34 -5.00
N LYS A 335 10.33 7.24 -5.91
CA LYS A 335 9.54 8.43 -6.26
C LYS A 335 8.21 8.08 -6.92
N LYS A 336 8.19 7.14 -7.87
CA LYS A 336 7.01 6.82 -8.69
C LYS A 336 5.97 5.97 -7.97
N THR A 337 6.39 5.18 -7.00
CA THR A 337 5.52 4.29 -6.22
C THR A 337 5.15 4.85 -4.85
N THR A 338 5.74 5.98 -4.43
CA THR A 338 5.32 6.66 -3.20
C THR A 338 3.87 7.09 -3.35
N PRO A 339 2.94 6.61 -2.50
CA PRO A 339 1.54 7.00 -2.56
C PRO A 339 1.41 8.52 -2.41
N THR A 340 0.77 9.16 -3.40
CA THR A 340 0.56 10.60 -3.40
C THR A 340 -0.69 10.94 -4.20
N TYR A 341 -1.35 12.03 -3.83
CA TYR A 341 -2.55 12.47 -4.51
C TYR A 341 -2.28 12.77 -6.00
N ALA A 342 -3.16 12.28 -6.86
CA ALA A 342 -3.10 12.44 -8.32
C ALA A 342 -1.77 11.94 -8.91
N MET A 343 -1.37 10.73 -8.50
CA MET A 343 -0.16 10.08 -9.00
C MET A 343 -0.31 9.57 -10.43
N ASP A 344 0.79 9.00 -10.95
CA ASP A 344 0.89 8.51 -12.32
C ASP A 344 0.10 7.19 -12.48
N ALA A 345 -0.76 7.13 -13.50
CA ALA A 345 -1.63 5.98 -13.77
C ALA A 345 -0.86 4.65 -13.88
N GLY A 346 0.34 4.68 -14.48
CA GLY A 346 1.16 3.48 -14.66
C GLY A 346 1.72 2.88 -13.36
N PHE A 347 1.52 3.52 -12.21
CA PHE A 347 2.05 3.10 -10.91
C PHE A 347 0.98 2.93 -9.83
N LEU A 348 -0.32 3.02 -10.17
CA LEU A 348 -1.41 2.94 -9.19
C LEU A 348 -1.38 1.63 -8.38
N CYS A 349 -1.25 0.48 -9.05
CA CYS A 349 -1.09 -0.84 -8.41
C CYS A 349 0.07 -0.84 -7.40
N LEU A 350 1.27 -0.48 -7.87
CA LEU A 350 2.48 -0.51 -7.02
C LEU A 350 2.39 0.45 -5.84
N ALA A 351 1.74 1.60 -6.00
CA ALA A 351 1.49 2.50 -4.87
C ALA A 351 0.49 1.91 -3.88
N ASN A 352 -0.60 1.26 -4.35
CA ASN A 352 -1.51 0.60 -3.42
C ASN A 352 -0.81 -0.50 -2.64
N ARG A 353 -0.05 -1.34 -3.36
CA ARG A 353 0.73 -2.42 -2.77
C ARG A 353 1.72 -1.91 -1.73
N ARG A 354 2.50 -0.87 -2.06
CA ARG A 354 3.42 -0.22 -1.13
C ARG A 354 2.70 0.37 0.08
N ARG A 355 1.51 0.95 -0.11
CA ARG A 355 0.68 1.48 0.97
C ARG A 355 0.23 0.37 1.91
N ILE A 356 -0.31 -0.72 1.36
CA ILE A 356 -0.83 -1.89 2.10
C ILE A 356 0.30 -2.67 2.79
N TRP A 357 1.50 -2.66 2.22
CA TRP A 357 2.67 -3.28 2.83
C TRP A 357 2.96 -2.72 4.23
N ARG A 358 2.76 -1.43 4.47
CA ARG A 358 3.05 -0.79 5.77
C ARG A 358 2.21 -1.33 6.93
N PRO A 359 0.86 -1.41 6.85
CA PRO A 359 0.07 -2.05 7.89
C PRO A 359 0.37 -3.56 7.97
N CYS A 360 0.68 -4.23 6.85
CA CYS A 360 1.11 -5.63 6.88
C CYS A 360 2.42 -5.82 7.69
N GLN A 361 3.40 -4.94 7.57
CA GLN A 361 4.64 -4.99 8.36
C GLN A 361 4.35 -4.79 9.86
N GLN A 362 3.51 -3.81 10.21
CA GLN A 362 3.10 -3.59 11.61
C GLN A 362 2.37 -4.81 12.20
N LEU A 363 1.47 -5.42 11.42
CA LEU A 363 0.80 -6.66 11.82
C LEU A 363 1.77 -7.83 11.97
N ALA A 364 2.72 -7.98 11.06
CA ALA A 364 3.73 -9.03 11.09
C ALA A 364 4.61 -8.92 12.34
N GLU A 365 5.06 -7.71 12.70
CA GLU A 365 5.84 -7.47 13.92
C GLU A 365 5.09 -7.95 15.18
N LEU A 366 3.82 -7.55 15.32
CA LEU A 366 2.96 -7.94 16.45
C LEU A 366 2.66 -9.44 16.46
N TYR A 367 2.41 -10.03 15.29
CA TYR A 367 2.18 -11.46 15.12
C TYR A 367 3.38 -12.28 15.59
N PHE A 368 4.59 -11.95 15.11
CA PHE A 368 5.80 -12.66 15.51
C PHE A 368 6.16 -12.43 16.97
N GLU A 369 5.83 -11.26 17.53
CA GLU A 369 5.99 -11.01 18.96
C GLU A 369 5.07 -11.91 19.79
N LYS A 370 3.79 -12.00 19.44
CA LYS A 370 2.81 -12.86 20.12
C LYS A 370 3.19 -14.34 20.02
N LEU A 371 3.65 -14.81 18.86
CA LEU A 371 4.15 -16.19 18.69
C LEU A 371 5.32 -16.52 19.64
N ARG A 372 6.27 -15.59 19.79
CA ARG A 372 7.39 -15.75 20.73
C ARG A 372 6.92 -15.81 22.18
N GLN A 373 5.97 -14.96 22.55
CA GLN A 373 5.38 -14.94 23.90
C GLN A 373 4.66 -16.26 24.23
N ASN A 374 3.83 -16.77 23.32
CA ASN A 374 3.11 -18.04 23.49
C ASN A 374 4.08 -19.22 23.62
N SER A 375 5.14 -19.24 22.81
CA SER A 375 6.19 -20.26 22.89
C SER A 375 6.93 -20.24 24.24
N ALA A 376 7.20 -19.05 24.79
CA ALA A 376 7.87 -18.90 26.08
C ALA A 376 6.99 -19.33 27.26
N SER A 377 5.69 -18.99 27.24
CA SER A 377 4.71 -19.40 28.26
C SER A 377 4.56 -20.92 28.31
N ASN A 378 4.40 -21.57 27.14
CA ASN A 378 4.29 -23.02 27.06
C ASN A 378 5.57 -23.73 27.55
N ALA A 379 6.75 -23.16 27.31
CA ALA A 379 8.02 -23.71 27.80
C ALA A 379 8.23 -23.54 29.32
N ALA A 380 7.53 -22.59 29.95
CA ALA A 380 7.54 -22.40 31.40
C ALA A 380 6.59 -23.38 32.10
N GLU A 381 5.39 -23.61 31.54
CA GLU A 381 4.41 -24.57 32.08
C GLU A 381 4.88 -26.03 32.01
N VAL A 382 5.69 -26.40 31.02
CA VAL A 382 6.24 -27.77 30.91
C VAL A 382 7.40 -28.04 31.91
N LYS A 383 7.91 -27.00 32.58
CA LYS A 383 9.00 -27.11 33.56
C LYS A 383 8.53 -27.13 35.02
N GLU A 384 7.25 -26.87 35.27
CA GLU A 384 6.58 -27.10 36.56
C GLU A 384 5.91 -28.48 36.58
#